data_AF-A0A2A2Y6M2-F1
#
_entry.id   AF-A0A2A2Y6M2-F1
#
_cell.length_a   1.000
_cell.length_b   1.000
_cell.length_c   1.000
_cell.angle_alpha   90.00
_cell.angle_beta   90.00
_cell.angle_gamma   90.00
#
_symmetry.space_group_name_H-M   'P 1'
#
loop_
_entity.id
_entity.type
_entity.pdbx_description
1 polymer ?
#
loop_
_entity_poly.entity_id
_entity_poly.type
_entity_poly.pdbx_seq_one_letter_code
_entity_poly.pdbx_strand_id
1 'polypeptide(L)' 'MKTHVKKGDQVEITTGSVAIKGKRGIVLAVNAKKGTVIVGDTRQVTKATRKSEANPDGGLLLQDAPVHISNVKKLG' A
#
# COMPACT_ATOMS: atom_id res chain seq x y z
N MET A 1 -16.26 7.86 -8.68
CA MET A 1 -15.04 8.66 -8.42
C MET A 1 -13.98 8.24 -9.43
N LYS A 2 -13.35 9.21 -10.09
CA LYS A 2 -12.30 8.96 -11.09
C LYS A 2 -10.98 8.80 -10.33
N THR A 3 -10.45 7.58 -10.25
CA THR A 3 -9.12 7.33 -9.69
C THR A 3 -8.10 7.35 -10.85
N HIS A 4 -7.01 8.07 -10.68
CA HIS A 4 -5.91 8.17 -11.66
C HIS A 4 -5.03 6.92 -11.75
N VAL A 5 -5.25 5.96 -10.85
CA VAL A 5 -4.50 4.69 -10.74
C VAL A 5 -5.47 3.51 -10.71
N LYS A 6 -5.05 2.41 -11.35
CA LYS A 6 -5.76 1.12 -11.37
C LYS A 6 -4.90 0.02 -10.72
N LYS A 7 -5.54 -1.10 -10.36
CA LYS A 7 -4.82 -2.30 -9.90
C LYS A 7 -3.90 -2.79 -11.03
N GLY A 8 -2.64 -3.05 -10.70
CA GLY A 8 -1.61 -3.47 -11.66
C GLY A 8 -0.81 -2.33 -12.29
N ASP A 9 -1.18 -1.06 -12.07
CA ASP A 9 -0.36 0.06 -12.53
C ASP A 9 0.93 0.16 -11.70
N GLN A 10 2.02 0.55 -12.36
CA GLN A 10 3.27 0.91 -11.69
C GLN A 10 3.20 2.36 -11.21
N VAL A 11 3.50 2.58 -9.94
CA VAL A 11 3.42 3.90 -9.31
C VAL A 11 4.67 4.22 -8.53
N GLU A 12 4.98 5.51 -8.45
CA GLU A 12 6.03 6.06 -7.60
C GLU A 12 5.41 6.94 -6.52
N ILE A 13 5.93 6.86 -5.31
CA ILE A 13 5.49 7.72 -4.20
C ILE A 13 6.22 9.06 -4.31
N THR A 14 5.50 10.11 -4.66
CA THR A 14 6.07 11.45 -4.87
C THR A 14 6.30 12.20 -3.55
N THR A 15 5.49 11.90 -2.54
CA THR A 15 5.41 12.63 -1.27
C THR A 15 5.28 11.69 -0.08
N GLY A 16 5.90 12.06 1.04
CA GLY A 16 5.93 11.28 2.28
C GLY A 16 7.25 11.43 3.02
N SER A 17 7.48 10.56 4.02
CA SER A 17 8.75 10.47 4.74
C SER A 17 9.91 10.19 3.78
N VAL A 18 11.11 10.67 4.12
CA VAL A 18 12.32 10.53 3.28
C VAL A 18 12.60 9.07 2.90
N ALA A 19 12.27 8.11 3.78
CA ALA A 19 12.43 6.68 3.54
C ALA A 19 11.44 6.05 2.55
N ILE A 20 10.36 6.76 2.20
CA ILE A 20 9.27 6.25 1.34
C ILE A 20 9.18 7.04 0.02
N LYS A 21 9.59 8.32 0.06
CA LYS A 21 9.62 9.20 -1.11
C LYS A 21 10.56 8.62 -2.19
N GLY A 22 10.07 8.52 -3.42
CA GLY A 22 10.81 7.97 -4.57
C GLY A 22 10.76 6.45 -4.70
N LYS A 23 10.15 5.73 -3.74
CA LYS A 23 9.96 4.29 -3.91
C LYS A 23 8.90 3.99 -4.97
N ARG A 24 9.19 2.97 -5.76
CA ARG A 24 8.31 2.46 -6.82
C ARG A 24 7.73 1.13 -6.40
N GLY A 25 6.51 0.87 -6.84
CA GLY A 25 5.86 -0.41 -6.61
C GLY A 25 4.65 -0.60 -7.50
N ILE A 26 4.10 -1.81 -7.44
CA ILE A 26 2.88 -2.18 -8.18
C ILE A 26 1.68 -1.96 -7.25
N VAL A 27 0.59 -1.43 -7.81
CA VAL A 27 -0.67 -1.28 -7.08
C VAL A 27 -1.34 -2.65 -6.93
N LEU A 28 -1.38 -3.16 -5.70
CA LEU A 28 -2.03 -4.43 -5.36
C LEU A 28 -3.54 -4.28 -5.19
N ALA A 29 -3.97 -3.17 -4.58
CA ALA A 29 -5.37 -2.88 -4.35
C ALA A 29 -5.64 -1.38 -4.36
N VAL A 30 -6.83 -1.00 -4.83
CA VAL A 30 -7.33 0.37 -4.83
C VAL A 30 -8.60 0.42 -3.98
N ASN A 31 -8.59 1.21 -2.93
CA ASN A 31 -9.77 1.52 -2.13
C ASN A 31 -10.31 2.90 -2.52
N ALA A 32 -11.15 2.92 -3.56
CA ALA A 32 -11.74 4.15 -4.08
C ALA A 32 -12.65 4.87 -3.06
N LYS A 33 -13.25 4.16 -2.10
CA LYS A 33 -14.09 4.77 -1.06
C LYS A 33 -13.28 5.61 -0.06
N LYS A 34 -12.08 5.13 0.29
CA LYS A 34 -11.17 5.81 1.23
C LYS A 34 -10.11 6.66 0.53
N GLY A 35 -10.05 6.65 -0.80
CA GLY A 35 -9.01 7.34 -1.56
C GLY A 35 -7.60 6.80 -1.28
N THR A 36 -7.48 5.51 -0.95
CA THR A 36 -6.18 4.88 -0.65
C THR A 36 -5.86 3.76 -1.61
N VAL A 37 -4.57 3.52 -1.81
CA VAL A 37 -4.01 2.44 -2.60
C VAL A 37 -3.00 1.66 -1.79
N ILE A 38 -2.94 0.35 -2.00
CA ILE A 38 -1.91 -0.51 -1.43
C ILE A 38 -0.86 -0.70 -2.52
N VAL A 39 0.36 -0.24 -2.24
CA VAL A 39 1.50 -0.32 -3.15
C VAL A 39 2.50 -1.30 -2.56
N GLY A 40 2.78 -2.39 -3.27
CA GLY A 40 3.72 -3.41 -2.81
C GLY A 40 5.12 -2.85 -2.62
N ASP A 41 5.85 -3.40 -1.64
CA ASP A 41 7.27 -3.17 -1.34
C ASP A 41 7.68 -1.73 -0.96
N THR A 42 6.72 -0.83 -0.78
CA THR A 42 7.03 0.58 -0.47
C THR A 42 6.95 0.89 1.01
N ARG A 43 5.84 0.50 1.66
CA ARG A 43 5.52 0.84 3.04
C ARG A 43 4.94 -0.38 3.72
N GLN A 44 5.71 -0.97 4.63
CA GLN A 44 5.26 -2.10 5.43
C GLN A 44 4.86 -1.60 6.82
N VAL A 45 3.77 -2.16 7.35
CA VAL A 45 3.34 -1.98 8.72
C VAL A 45 3.30 -3.34 9.41
N THR A 46 3.88 -3.39 10.59
CA THR A 46 3.80 -4.58 11.44
C THR A 46 2.44 -4.59 12.11
N LYS A 47 1.61 -5.57 11.77
CA LYS A 47 0.30 -5.76 12.38
C LYS A 47 0.35 -6.94 13.34
N ALA A 48 0.12 -6.65 14.61
CA ALA A 48 -0.06 -7.68 15.63
C ALA A 48 -1.39 -8.40 15.39
N THR A 49 -1.33 -9.69 15.12
CA THR A 49 -2.51 -10.51 14.81
C THR A 49 -2.69 -11.54 15.90
N ARG A 50 -3.87 -11.55 16.51
CA ARG A 50 -4.24 -12.56 17.51
C ARG A 50 -4.32 -13.93 16.83
N LYS A 51 -3.92 -14.99 17.55
CA LYS A 51 -4.07 -16.37 17.08
C LYS A 51 -5.54 -16.62 16.68
N SER A 52 -5.74 -17.16 15.48
CA SER A 52 -7.04 -17.49 14.91
C SER A 52 -6.90 -18.71 14.03
N GLU A 53 -8.00 -19.35 13.62
CA GLU A 53 -7.95 -20.53 12.74
C GLU A 53 -7.19 -20.26 11.42
N ALA A 54 -7.27 -19.03 10.90
CA ALA A 54 -6.53 -18.61 9.70
C ALA A 54 -5.05 -18.28 9.96
N ASN A 55 -4.65 -18.05 11.21
CA ASN A 55 -3.28 -17.75 11.62
C ASN A 55 -2.98 -18.41 12.98
N PRO A 56 -2.72 -19.74 13.00
CA PRO A 56 -2.59 -20.52 14.23
C PRO A 56 -1.35 -20.14 15.07
N ASP A 57 -0.26 -19.74 14.41
CA ASP A 57 0.96 -19.29 15.08
C ASP A 57 0.79 -17.92 15.74
N GLY A 58 -0.12 -17.08 15.22
CA GLY A 58 -0.25 -15.68 15.61
C GLY A 58 1.06 -14.90 15.44
N GLY A 59 1.08 -13.64 15.87
CA GLY A 59 2.30 -12.85 15.95
C GLY A 59 2.28 -11.61 15.07
N LEU A 60 3.48 -11.19 14.65
CA LEU A 60 3.71 -9.96 13.92
C LEU A 60 3.70 -10.24 12.42
N LEU A 61 2.61 -9.89 11.75
CA LEU A 61 2.51 -9.98 10.30
C LEU A 61 2.97 -8.65 9.67
N LEU A 62 3.87 -8.73 8.70
CA LEU A 62 4.20 -7.59 7.85
C LEU A 62 3.12 -7.47 6.78
N GLN A 63 2.42 -6.34 6.76
CA GLN A 63 1.41 -6.05 5.77
C GLN A 63 1.75 -4.74 5.05
N ASP A 64 1.53 -4.69 3.74
CA ASP A 64 1.67 -3.44 3.00
C ASP A 64 0.62 -2.42 3.46
N ALA A 65 1.10 -1.22 3.75
CA ALA A 65 0.31 -0.13 4.25
C ALA A 65 -0.38 0.63 3.11
N PRO A 66 -1.59 1.15 3.36
CA PRO A 66 -2.23 2.05 2.41
C PRO A 66 -1.47 3.37 2.29
N VAL A 67 -1.42 3.88 1.07
CA VAL A 67 -0.92 5.20 0.67
C VAL A 67 -2.07 5.98 0.07
N HIS A 68 -2.14 7.29 0.35
CA HIS A 68 -3.19 8.13 -0.21
C HIS A 68 -2.98 8.34 -1.71
N ILE A 69 -4.07 8.35 -2.50
CA ILE A 69 -3.99 8.46 -3.96
C ILE A 69 -3.27 9.74 -4.43
N SER A 70 -3.34 10.83 -3.65
CA SER A 70 -2.66 12.09 -4.00
C SER A 70 -1.13 12.00 -3.96
N ASN A 71 -0.59 11.02 -3.23
CA ASN A 71 0.85 10.91 -2.97
C ASN A 71 1.52 9.89 -3.89
N VAL A 72 0.76 9.32 -4.83
CA VAL A 72 1.25 8.39 -5.84
C VAL A 72 1.14 9.01 -7.22
N LYS A 73 2.21 8.83 -8.01
CA LYS A 73 2.26 9.20 -9.41
C LYS A 73 2.34 7.92 -10.23
N LYS A 74 1.43 7.76 -11.19
CA LYS A 74 1.51 6.67 -12.17
C LYS A 74 2.75 6.90 -13.05
N LEU A 75 3.60 5.88 -13.12
CA LEU A 75 4.61 5.79 -14.16
C LEU A 75 3.92 5.10 -15.33
N GLY A 76 3.85 5.81 -16.46
CA GLY A 76 3.10 5.41 -17.65
C GLY A 76 3.60 4.10 -18.23
#